data_AF-A0A1A8BMU4-F1
#
_entry.id   AF-A0A1A8BMU4-F1
#
_cell.length_a   1.000
_cell.length_b   1.000
_cell.length_c   1.000
_cell.angle_alpha   90.00
_cell.angle_beta   90.00
_cell.angle_gamma   90.00
#
_symmetry.space_group_name_H-M   'P 1'
#
loop_
_entity.id
_entity.type
_entity.pdbx_description
1 polymer ?
#
loop_
_entity_poly.entity_id
_entity_poly.type
_entity_poly.pdbx_seq_one_letter_code
_entity_poly.pdbx_strand_id
1 'polypeptide(L)' 'MEKPAEYKKKVIAVVGGGLVGALNACFFAKRGFHVEIFEAREDIRKANI' A
#
# COMPACT_ATOMS: atom_id res chain seq x y z
N MET A 1 -1.21 -25.96 27.47
CA MET A 1 -1.11 -25.90 25.99
C MET A 1 -1.04 -24.44 25.61
N GLU A 2 0.10 -23.96 25.13
CA GLU A 2 0.25 -22.59 24.63
C GLU A 2 -0.43 -22.45 23.26
N LYS A 3 -1.15 -21.35 23.04
CA LYS A 3 -1.76 -21.03 21.74
C LYS A 3 -0.65 -20.66 20.75
N PRO A 4 -0.71 -21.11 19.48
CA PRO A 4 0.25 -20.70 18.47
C PRO A 4 0.16 -19.18 18.26
N ALA A 5 1.31 -18.51 18.16
CA ALA A 5 1.38 -17.09 17.90
C ALA A 5 0.72 -16.76 16.54
N GLU A 6 -0.22 -15.83 16.54
CA GLU A 6 -0.90 -15.35 15.34
C GLU A 6 0.08 -14.53 14.50
N TYR A 7 0.53 -15.08 13.38
CA TYR A 7 1.38 -14.35 12.44
C TYR A 7 0.53 -13.33 11.68
N LYS A 8 0.67 -12.05 12.03
CA LYS A 8 0.06 -10.94 11.26
C LYS A 8 0.52 -11.00 9.81
N LYS A 9 -0.41 -10.90 8.86
CA LYS A 9 -0.10 -10.75 7.44
C LYS A 9 0.81 -9.54 7.24
N LYS A 10 1.87 -9.71 6.46
CA LYS A 10 2.78 -8.61 6.10
C LYS A 10 2.04 -7.62 5.19
N VAL A 11 2.13 -6.35 5.53
CA VAL A 11 1.56 -5.23 4.77
C VAL A 11 2.68 -4.51 4.03
N ILE A 12 2.43 -4.12 2.78
CA ILE A 12 3.36 -3.31 1.99
C ILE A 12 2.91 -1.85 2.08
N ALA A 13 3.76 -1.00 2.67
CA ALA A 13 3.55 0.44 2.67
C ALA A 13 4.24 1.06 1.44
N VAL A 14 3.50 1.83 0.65
CA VAL A 14 4.01 2.62 -0.47
C VAL A 14 3.91 4.09 -0.09
N VAL A 15 5.04 4.80 -0.07
CA VAL A 15 5.09 6.25 0.23
C VAL A 15 5.25 7.02 -1.08
N GLY A 16 4.27 7.87 -1.39
CA GLY A 16 4.11 8.60 -2.64
C GLY A 16 3.09 7.93 -3.56
N GLY A 17 2.06 8.67 -3.97
CA GLY A 17 0.96 8.23 -4.85
C GLY A 17 1.12 8.66 -6.31
N GLY A 18 2.29 9.14 -6.73
CA GLY A 18 2.60 9.47 -8.12
C GLY A 18 2.66 8.26 -9.05
N LEU A 19 3.07 8.46 -10.31
CA LEU A 19 3.06 7.40 -11.35
C LEU A 19 3.72 6.09 -10.89
N VAL A 20 4.91 6.19 -10.30
CA VAL A 20 5.69 5.02 -9.86
C VAL A 20 5.09 4.38 -8.60
N GLY A 21 4.57 5.18 -7.67
CA GLY A 21 3.92 4.68 -6.46
C GLY A 21 2.64 3.91 -6.77
N ALA A 22 1.79 4.48 -7.62
CA ALA A 22 0.57 3.85 -8.09
C ALA A 22 0.85 2.54 -8.86
N LEU A 23 1.89 2.51 -9.70
CA LEU A 23 2.33 1.31 -10.41
C LEU A 23 2.75 0.20 -9.44
N ASN A 24 3.58 0.53 -8.45
CA ASN A 24 4.03 -0.44 -7.45
C ASN A 24 2.85 -0.97 -6.62
N ALA A 25 1.93 -0.10 -6.22
CA ALA A 25 0.76 -0.53 -5.48
C ALA A 25 -0.09 -1.53 -6.28
N CYS A 26 -0.33 -1.25 -7.57
CA CYS A 26 -0.99 -2.19 -8.47
C CYS A 26 -0.21 -3.51 -8.62
N PHE A 27 1.12 -3.43 -8.78
CA PHE A 27 1.99 -4.59 -8.98
C PHE A 27 1.95 -5.56 -7.80
N PHE A 28 1.99 -5.03 -6.56
CA PHE A 28 1.92 -5.83 -5.34
C PHE A 28 0.51 -6.32 -5.04
N ALA A 29 -0.51 -5.47 -5.22
CA ALA A 29 -1.91 -5.88 -5.03
C ALA A 29 -2.29 -7.04 -5.95
N LYS A 30 -1.85 -7.03 -7.22
CA LYS A 30 -2.05 -8.13 -8.18
C LYS A 30 -1.41 -9.46 -7.74
N ARG A 31 -0.45 -9.42 -6.81
CA ARG A 31 0.21 -10.61 -6.23
C ARG A 31 -0.40 -11.05 -4.90
N GLY A 32 -1.52 -10.44 -4.50
CA GLY A 32 -2.25 -10.79 -3.29
C GLY A 32 -1.70 -10.18 -2.00
N PHE A 33 -0.80 -9.19 -2.10
CA PHE A 33 -0.35 -8.44 -0.93
C PHE A 33 -1.40 -7.41 -0.51
N HIS A 34 -1.54 -7.20 0.80
CA HIS A 34 -2.23 -6.01 1.32
C HIS A 34 -1.30 -4.82 1.16
N VAL A 35 -1.76 -3.78 0.48
CA VAL A 35 -0.95 -2.60 0.15
C VAL A 35 -1.64 -1.35 0.68
N GLU A 36 -0.89 -0.52 1.37
CA GLU A 36 -1.32 0.79 1.86
C GLU A 36 -0.49 1.88 1.20
N ILE A 37 -1.16 2.89 0.64
CA ILE A 37 -0.50 4.02 -0.03
C ILE A 37 -0.63 5.25 0.86
N PHE A 38 0.49 5.94 1.10
CA PHE A 38 0.56 7.19 1.82
C PHE A 38 1.03 8.28 0.86
N GLU A 39 0.23 9.31 0.65
CA GLU A 39 0.56 10.46 -0.18
C GLU A 39 0.37 11.73 0.66
N ALA A 40 1.31 12.68 0.53
CA ALA A 40 1.29 13.91 1.30
C ALA A 40 0.30 14.93 0.73
N ARG A 41 0.11 14.89 -0.59
CA ARG A 41 -0.85 15.75 -1.30
C ARG A 41 -2.27 15.22 -1.15
N GLU A 42 -3.23 16.11 -1.43
CA GLU A 42 -4.63 15.72 -1.61
C GLU A 42 -4.78 14.71 -2.75
N ASP A 43 -5.98 14.12 -2.88
CA ASP A 43 -6.30 13.13 -3.91
C ASP A 43 -5.71 13.53 -5.26
N ILE A 44 -4.79 12.72 -5.77
CA ILE A 44 -4.04 13.03 -6.99
C ILE A 44 -4.94 13.25 -8.23
N ARG A 45 -6.20 12.77 -8.19
CA ARG A 45 -7.20 12.99 -9.25
C ARG A 45 -7.86 14.38 -9.19
N LYS A 46 -7.72 15.07 -8.07
CA LYS A 46 -8.32 16.38 -7.76
C LYS A 46 -7.29 17.44 -7.37
N ALA A 47 -6.03 17.03 -7.23
CA ALA A 47 -4.95 17.93 -6.87
C ALA A 47 -4.83 19.03 -7.93
N ASN A 48 -4.95 20.28 -7.50
CA ASN A 48 -4.56 21.44 -8.30
C ASN A 48 -3.04 21.52 -8.27
N ILE A 49 -2.41 21.20 -9.39
CA ILE A 49 -0.95 21.27 -9.60
C ILE A 49 -0.67 22.43 -10.55
#